data_AF-A0A847FWZ1-F1
#
_entry.id   AF-A0A847FWZ1-F1
#
_cell.length_a   1.000
_cell.length_b   1.000
_cell.length_c   1.000
_cell.angle_alpha   90.00
_cell.angle_beta   90.00
_cell.angle_gamma   90.00
#
_symmetry.space_group_name_H-M   'P 1'
#
loop_
_entity.id
_entity.type
_entity.pdbx_description
1 polymer ?
#
loop_
_entity_poly.entity_id
_entity_poly.type
_entity_poly.pdbx_seq_one_letter_code
_entity_poly.pdbx_strand_id
1 'polypeptide(L)'
;FKLERIQEAELLDETFQAPEDFHGHEMLSSAWGVMFGEESQEVALRFSPRVARRVGETTWHAGQQLEACDDGGCTLRVKVANTLEMKHWIRGWGPDCVVLEPEELRREIAEEMRRAAEGYQ
;
A
#
# COMPACT_ATOMS: atom_id res chain seq x y z
N PHE A 1 -11.50 12.48 -2.49
CA PHE A 1 -12.17 12.54 -1.17
C PHE A 1 -12.74 11.16 -0.81
N LYS A 2 -12.87 10.82 0.48
CA LYS A 2 -13.61 9.60 0.89
C LYS A 2 -15.07 9.99 1.09
N LEU A 3 -16.01 9.36 0.39
CA LEU A 3 -17.43 9.76 0.37
C LEU A 3 -18.06 9.82 1.76
N GLU A 4 -17.78 8.85 2.62
CA GLU A 4 -18.27 8.78 4.01
C GLU A 4 -17.85 9.97 4.89
N ARG A 5 -16.84 10.74 4.47
CA ARG A 5 -16.34 11.92 5.20
C ARG A 5 -16.88 13.24 4.65
N ILE A 6 -17.73 13.20 3.61
CA ILE A 6 -18.39 14.39 3.09
C ILE A 6 -19.58 14.69 4.00
N GLN A 7 -19.56 15.85 4.66
CA GLN A 7 -20.65 16.28 5.56
C GLN A 7 -21.78 16.96 4.79
N GLU A 8 -21.43 17.77 3.78
CA GLU A 8 -22.36 18.54 2.97
C GLU A 8 -21.76 18.73 1.57
N ALA A 9 -22.62 18.82 0.56
CA ALA A 9 -22.27 19.17 -0.81
C ALA A 9 -23.40 20.03 -1.40
N GLU A 10 -23.04 21.19 -1.94
CA GLU A 10 -23.96 22.14 -2.57
C GLU A 10 -23.64 22.25 -4.06
N LEU A 11 -24.68 22.24 -4.91
CA LEU A 11 -24.53 22.49 -6.33
C LEU A 11 -24.53 24.01 -6.55
N LEU A 12 -23.47 24.53 -7.18
CA LEU A 12 -23.36 25.93 -7.54
C LEU A 12 -23.88 26.16 -8.96
N ASP A 13 -24.34 27.38 -9.26
CA ASP A 13 -24.67 27.84 -10.62
C ASP A 13 -23.41 28.16 -11.46
N GLU A 14 -22.29 27.52 -11.15
CA GLU A 14 -21.01 27.67 -11.82
C GLU A 14 -20.66 26.41 -12.61
N THR A 15 -20.11 26.60 -13.81
CA THR A 15 -19.64 25.50 -14.65
C THR A 15 -18.13 25.47 -14.71
N PHE A 16 -17.54 24.28 -14.70
CA PHE A 16 -16.14 24.08 -15.01
C PHE A 16 -16.00 23.18 -16.24
N GLN A 17 -14.91 23.34 -16.98
CA GLN A 17 -14.49 22.36 -18.00
C GLN A 17 -13.38 21.52 -17.39
N ALA A 18 -13.55 20.19 -17.41
CA ALA A 18 -12.45 19.30 -17.07
C ALA A 18 -11.31 19.50 -18.10
N PRO A 19 -10.04 19.55 -17.66
CA PRO A 19 -8.91 19.57 -18.59
C PRO A 19 -8.97 18.39 -19.57
N GLU A 20 -8.63 18.61 -20.83
CA GLU A 20 -8.67 17.55 -21.86
C GLU A 20 -7.70 16.39 -21.56
N ASP A 21 -6.64 16.68 -20.80
CA ASP A 21 -5.60 15.76 -20.35
C ASP A 21 -5.88 15.14 -18.96
N PHE A 22 -7.08 15.36 -18.39
CA PHE A 22 -7.44 14.79 -17.11
C PHE A 22 -7.79 13.29 -17.24
N HIS A 23 -6.81 12.44 -16.97
CA HIS A 23 -6.95 10.98 -16.96
C HIS A 23 -7.01 10.42 -15.53
N GLY A 24 -8.12 10.64 -14.83
CA GLY A 24 -8.26 10.28 -13.40
C GLY A 24 -7.99 8.81 -13.07
N HIS A 25 -8.32 7.87 -13.98
CA HIS A 25 -8.00 6.44 -13.78
C HIS A 25 -6.49 6.17 -13.87
N GLU A 26 -5.78 6.82 -14.77
CA GLU A 26 -4.32 6.66 -14.91
C GLU A 26 -3.59 7.23 -13.71
N MET A 27 -4.04 8.38 -13.20
CA MET A 27 -3.47 9.00 -11.99
C MET A 27 -3.54 8.10 -10.76
N LEU A 28 -4.58 7.26 -10.64
CA LEU A 28 -4.77 6.35 -9.52
C LEU A 28 -4.08 4.99 -9.70
N SER A 29 -3.51 4.73 -10.87
CA SER A 29 -2.94 3.41 -11.21
C SER A 29 -1.71 3.02 -10.39
N SER A 30 -0.98 4.00 -9.83
CA SER A 30 0.20 3.84 -8.97
C SER A 30 -0.12 3.91 -7.48
N ALA A 31 -1.40 4.10 -7.12
CA ALA A 31 -1.84 4.19 -5.74
C ALA A 31 -2.04 2.80 -5.14
N TRP A 32 -1.55 2.59 -3.92
CA TRP A 32 -1.90 1.40 -3.13
C TRP A 32 -3.36 1.43 -2.66
N GLY A 33 -3.89 2.62 -2.39
CA GLY A 33 -5.29 2.88 -2.11
C GLY A 33 -5.79 4.08 -2.90
N VAL A 34 -5.76 5.27 -2.29
CA VAL A 34 -6.22 6.52 -2.93
C VAL A 34 -5.15 7.60 -3.00
N MET A 35 -3.97 7.36 -2.43
CA MET A 35 -2.86 8.31 -2.48
C MET A 35 -1.98 8.07 -3.70
N PHE A 36 -1.88 9.09 -4.54
CA PHE A 36 -1.05 9.13 -5.74
C PHE A 36 0.02 10.21 -5.61
N GLY A 37 1.05 10.15 -6.45
CA GLY A 37 2.19 11.06 -6.47
C GLY A 37 3.04 10.82 -7.71
N GLU A 38 3.88 11.80 -8.07
CA GLU A 38 4.70 11.74 -9.29
C GLU A 38 5.89 10.78 -9.16
N GLU A 39 6.43 10.61 -7.96
CA GLU A 39 7.53 9.67 -7.69
C GLU A 39 7.00 8.35 -7.14
N SER A 40 7.43 7.24 -7.74
CA SER A 40 7.15 5.89 -7.25
C SER A 40 8.41 5.21 -6.73
N GLN A 41 8.28 4.50 -5.62
CA GLN A 41 9.36 3.71 -5.02
C GLN A 41 9.02 2.22 -5.11
N GLU A 42 10.05 1.40 -5.35
CA GLU A 42 9.89 -0.06 -5.30
C GLU A 42 9.88 -0.52 -3.84
N VAL A 43 8.87 -1.33 -3.52
CA VAL A 43 8.74 -1.99 -2.22
C VAL A 43 8.76 -3.50 -2.43
N ALA A 44 9.56 -4.19 -1.62
CA ALA A 44 9.68 -5.64 -1.62
C ALA A 44 9.36 -6.18 -0.23
N LEU A 45 8.42 -7.12 -0.17
CA LEU A 45 7.89 -7.68 1.07
C LEU A 45 8.02 -9.19 1.07
N ARG A 46 8.62 -9.73 2.12
CA ARG A 46 8.77 -11.15 2.37
C ARG A 46 7.64 -11.65 3.25
N PHE A 47 6.91 -12.66 2.79
CA PHE A 47 5.85 -13.31 3.54
C PHE A 47 6.24 -14.73 3.95
N SER A 48 5.86 -15.09 5.17
CA SER A 48 6.10 -16.44 5.69
C SER A 48 5.23 -17.49 4.96
N PRO A 49 5.61 -18.78 5.01
CA PRO A 49 4.81 -19.87 4.44
C PRO A 49 3.38 -19.95 4.99
N ARG A 50 3.18 -19.51 6.24
CA ARG A 50 1.88 -19.53 6.92
C ARG A 50 0.84 -18.66 6.22
N VAL A 51 1.27 -17.54 5.62
CA VAL A 51 0.36 -16.56 5.02
C VAL A 51 0.48 -16.46 3.49
N ALA A 52 1.50 -17.08 2.89
CA ALA A 52 1.78 -17.00 1.46
C ALA A 52 0.55 -17.32 0.58
N ARG A 53 -0.22 -18.37 0.93
CA ARG A 53 -1.46 -18.72 0.22
C ARG A 53 -2.48 -17.57 0.23
N ARG A 54 -2.72 -16.98 1.40
CA ARG A 54 -3.69 -15.88 1.58
C ARG A 54 -3.25 -14.61 0.88
N VAL A 55 -1.95 -14.33 0.85
CA VAL A 55 -1.41 -13.17 0.12
C VAL A 55 -1.63 -13.34 -1.38
N GLY A 56 -1.45 -14.55 -1.91
CA GLY A 56 -1.63 -14.86 -3.34
C GLY A 56 -3.08 -15.00 -3.81
N GLU A 57 -4.06 -15.05 -2.90
CA GLU A 57 -5.49 -15.08 -3.25
C GLU A 57 -6.00 -13.72 -3.80
N THR A 58 -5.26 -12.64 -3.55
CA THR A 58 -5.69 -11.26 -3.84
C THR A 58 -4.67 -10.51 -4.69
N THR A 59 -5.16 -9.81 -5.71
CA THR A 59 -4.39 -8.75 -6.38
C THR A 59 -4.58 -7.45 -5.60
N TRP A 60 -3.57 -7.06 -4.83
CA TRP A 60 -3.49 -5.84 -4.03
C TRP A 60 -3.12 -4.61 -4.83
N HIS A 61 -2.34 -4.77 -5.90
CA HIS A 61 -1.95 -3.68 -6.79
C HIS A 61 -1.77 -4.21 -8.22
N ALA A 62 -2.15 -3.41 -9.23
CA ALA A 62 -2.10 -3.83 -10.63
C ALA A 62 -0.68 -4.18 -11.10
N GLY A 63 0.32 -3.45 -10.60
CA GLY A 63 1.75 -3.70 -10.86
C GLY A 63 2.43 -4.66 -9.88
N GLN A 64 1.69 -5.43 -9.07
CA GLN A 64 2.33 -6.37 -8.14
C GLN A 64 2.95 -7.55 -8.88
N GLN A 65 4.10 -8.00 -8.41
CA GLN A 65 4.74 -9.25 -8.80
C GLN A 65 4.84 -10.11 -7.57
N LEU A 66 4.40 -11.36 -7.67
CA LEU A 66 4.41 -12.32 -6.57
C LEU A 66 5.25 -13.53 -6.96
N GLU A 67 6.33 -13.77 -6.22
CA GLU A 67 7.25 -14.86 -6.44
C GLU A 67 7.18 -15.84 -5.28
N ALA A 68 6.97 -17.13 -5.57
CA ALA A 68 7.09 -18.17 -4.56
C ALA A 68 8.56 -18.39 -4.19
N CYS A 69 8.82 -18.73 -2.93
CA CYS A 69 10.16 -19.08 -2.48
C CYS A 69 10.25 -20.53 -2.05
N ASP A 70 11.47 -21.07 -2.05
CA ASP A 70 11.74 -22.50 -1.79
C ASP A 70 11.30 -22.98 -0.40
N ASP A 71 11.21 -22.07 0.57
CA ASP A 71 10.75 -22.35 1.93
C ASP A 71 9.20 -22.40 2.06
N GLY A 72 8.47 -22.19 0.97
CA GLY A 72 7.01 -22.14 0.93
C GLY A 72 6.42 -20.75 1.20
N GLY A 73 7.26 -19.74 1.48
CA GLY A 73 6.85 -18.34 1.57
C GLY A 73 6.67 -17.70 0.19
N CYS A 74 6.45 -16.39 0.16
CA CYS A 74 6.47 -15.62 -1.09
C CYS A 74 7.12 -14.25 -0.91
N THR A 75 7.48 -13.62 -2.02
CA THR A 75 7.96 -12.24 -2.08
C THR A 75 7.01 -11.45 -2.97
N LEU A 76 6.45 -10.35 -2.43
CA LEU A 76 5.65 -9.41 -3.20
C LEU A 76 6.51 -8.18 -3.53
N ARG A 77 6.63 -7.84 -4.81
CA ARG A 77 7.28 -6.62 -5.29
C ARG A 77 6.25 -5.72 -5.95
N VAL A 78 6.31 -4.42 -5.66
CA VAL A 78 5.38 -3.45 -6.22
C VAL A 78 6.01 -2.06 -6.23
N LYS A 79 5.72 -1.27 -7.26
CA LYS A 79 6.03 0.17 -7.26
C LYS A 79 4.81 0.95 -6.80
N VAL A 80 4.98 1.76 -5.76
CA VAL A 80 3.91 2.60 -5.21
C VAL A 80 4.36 4.04 -5.07
N ALA A 81 3.46 4.97 -5.33
CA ALA A 81 3.74 6.41 -5.19
C ALA A 81 3.88 6.86 -3.72
N ASN A 82 3.25 6.13 -2.80
CA ASN A 82 3.29 6.44 -1.37
C ASN A 82 3.11 5.16 -0.53
N THR A 83 3.90 5.04 0.54
CA THR A 83 3.89 3.85 1.42
C THR A 83 2.96 3.99 2.63
N LEU A 84 2.34 5.15 2.90
CA LEU A 84 1.55 5.37 4.11
C LEU A 84 0.38 4.38 4.27
N GLU A 85 -0.39 4.14 3.20
CA GLU A 85 -1.48 3.15 3.23
C GLU A 85 -0.92 1.72 3.34
N MET A 86 0.20 1.47 2.66
CA MET A 86 0.90 0.19 2.71
C MET A 86 1.47 -0.12 4.10
N LYS A 87 1.93 0.88 4.87
CA LYS A 87 2.43 0.69 6.25
C LYS A 87 1.36 0.08 7.16
N HIS A 88 0.13 0.58 7.08
CA HIS A 88 -0.99 0.03 7.85
C HIS A 88 -1.26 -1.43 7.47
N TRP A 89 -1.23 -1.73 6.18
CA TRP A 89 -1.44 -3.08 5.66
C TRP A 89 -0.32 -4.04 6.07
N ILE A 90 0.96 -3.64 5.95
CA ILE A 90 2.14 -4.38 6.42
C ILE A 90 1.97 -4.73 7.89
N ARG A 91 1.61 -3.75 8.74
CA ARG A 91 1.44 -3.99 10.17
C ARG A 91 0.33 -5.00 10.49
N GLY A 92 -0.72 -5.06 9.67
CA GLY A 92 -1.82 -6.01 9.82
C GLY A 92 -1.40 -7.49 9.71
N TRP A 93 -0.28 -7.77 9.04
CA TRP A 93 0.29 -9.12 8.96
C TRP A 93 1.21 -9.48 10.14
N GLY A 94 1.55 -8.50 10.98
CA GLY A 94 2.41 -8.69 12.15
C GLY A 94 3.76 -9.33 11.76
N PRO A 95 4.21 -10.39 12.44
CA PRO A 95 5.52 -10.99 12.19
C PRO A 95 5.60 -11.81 10.90
N ASP A 96 4.48 -12.04 10.20
CA ASP A 96 4.46 -12.81 8.95
C ASP A 96 4.85 -12.01 7.71
N CYS A 97 5.03 -10.69 7.83
CA CYS A 97 5.46 -9.80 6.76
C CYS A 97 6.72 -9.04 7.18
N VAL A 98 7.77 -9.14 6.37
CA VAL A 98 9.03 -8.41 6.57
C VAL A 98 9.30 -7.54 5.35
N VAL A 99 9.56 -6.25 5.59
CA VAL A 99 10.02 -5.34 4.54
C VAL A 99 11.46 -5.66 4.19
N LEU A 100 11.71 -5.97 2.92
CA LEU A 100 13.05 -6.16 2.37
C LEU A 100 13.60 -4.82 1.84
N GLU A 101 12.77 -4.09 1.09
CA GLU A 101 13.12 -2.81 0.45
C GLU A 101 11.91 -1.86 0.46
N PRO A 102 12.13 -0.53 0.55
CA PRO A 102 13.40 0.11 0.84
C PRO A 102 13.77 0.01 2.33
N GLU A 103 15.06 0.19 2.62
CA GLU A 103 15.62 0.11 3.99
C GLU A 103 14.98 1.13 4.94
N GLU A 104 14.61 2.32 4.45
CA GLU A 104 13.92 3.33 5.24
C GLU A 104 12.55 2.83 5.74
N LEU A 105 11.71 2.29 4.84
CA LEU A 105 10.43 1.69 5.19
C LEU A 105 10.60 0.54 6.19
N ARG A 106 11.64 -0.28 6.01
CA ARG A 106 11.95 -1.37 6.94
C ARG A 106 12.25 -0.84 8.35
N ARG A 107 13.05 0.22 8.47
CA ARG A 107 13.38 0.84 9.77
C ARG A 107 12.15 1.43 10.44
N GLU A 108 11.30 2.14 9.68
CA GLU A 108 10.05 2.71 10.19
C GLU A 108 9.14 1.63 10.78
N ILE A 109 8.84 0.57 10.00
CA ILE A 109 7.99 -0.54 10.46
C ILE A 109 8.60 -1.24 11.68
N ALA A 110 9.92 -1.47 11.68
CA ALA A 110 10.59 -2.11 12.80
C ALA A 110 10.49 -1.27 14.09
N GLU A 111 10.60 0.06 13.99
CA GLU A 111 10.43 0.95 15.14
C GLU A 111 8.99 0.96 15.65
N GLU A 112 8.02 1.10 14.76
CA GLU A 112 6.60 1.10 15.12
C GLU A 112 6.19 -0.22 15.79
N MET A 113 6.65 -1.36 15.27
CA MET A 113 6.36 -2.68 15.86
C MET A 113 7.00 -2.87 17.23
N ARG A 114 8.22 -2.34 17.43
CA ARG A 114 8.87 -2.36 18.75
C ARG A 114 8.08 -1.55 19.77
N ARG A 115 7.68 -0.33 19.40
CA ARG A 115 6.86 0.54 20.25
C ARG A 115 5.48 -0.08 20.55
N ALA A 116 4.89 -0.75 19.56
CA ALA A 116 3.64 -1.48 19.78
C ALA A 116 3.82 -2.64 20.78
N ALA A 117 4.93 -3.38 20.68
CA ALA A 117 5.25 -4.48 21.61
C ALA A 117 5.47 -4.00 23.05
N GLU A 118 6.08 -2.83 23.25
CA GLU A 118 6.26 -2.20 24.57
C GLU A 118 4.92 -1.98 25.31
N GLY A 119 3.82 -1.73 24.58
CA GLY A 119 2.49 -1.54 25.17
C GLY A 119 1.85 -2.82 25.75
N TYR A 120 2.47 -3.99 25.56
CA TYR A 120 2.01 -5.27 26.09
C TYR A 120 2.89 -5.81 27.23
N GLN A 121 3.92 -5.05 27.65
CA GLN A 121 4.79 -5.37 28.77
C GLN A 121 4.25 -4.79 30.09
#